data_AF-A0A7K2NYN5-F1
#
_entry.id   AF-A0A7K2NYN5-F1
#
_cell.length_a   1.000
_cell.length_b   1.000
_cell.length_c   1.000
_cell.angle_alpha   90.00
_cell.angle_beta   90.00
_cell.angle_gamma   90.00
#
_symmetry.space_group_name_H-M   'P 1'
#
loop_
_entity.id
_entity.type
_entity.pdbx_description
1 polymer ?
#
loop_
_entity_poly.entity_id
_entity_poly.type
_entity_poly.pdbx_seq_one_letter_code
_entity_poly.pdbx_strand_id
1 'polypeptide(L)'
;MCTTTRNDVIALEQKAVDKAYACYEARLAEMNGTGAATASATGKDGIANKKDTEQRAAAYGNLGGESLVFARVDAPEEPGGEPRPWYVGRRPVSDVRTRDTVVVLWTSGMAAKWLEARPEAPGDIVLRRRLRCAEHLVEDY
;
A
#
# COMPACT_ATOMS: atom_id res chain seq x y z
N MET A 1 -15.13 26.80 12.67
CA MET A 1 -13.96 26.01 12.21
C MET A 1 -13.66 24.99 13.29
N CYS A 2 -13.88 23.69 13.03
CA CYS A 2 -13.40 22.64 13.92
C CYS A 2 -11.89 22.51 13.68
N THR A 3 -11.08 22.85 14.67
CA THR A 3 -9.63 22.64 14.60
C THR A 3 -9.39 21.14 14.71
N THR A 4 -9.12 20.47 13.60
CA THR A 4 -8.68 19.06 13.62
C THR A 4 -7.41 18.98 14.47
N THR A 5 -7.46 18.22 15.55
CA THR A 5 -6.29 18.05 16.42
C THR A 5 -5.30 17.09 15.78
N ARG A 6 -4.03 17.14 16.21
CA ARG A 6 -3.01 16.17 15.78
C ARG A 6 -3.46 14.72 16.01
N ASN A 7 -4.13 14.46 17.13
CA ASN A 7 -4.64 13.14 17.46
C ASN A 7 -5.75 12.68 16.51
N ASP A 8 -6.60 13.60 16.05
CA ASP A 8 -7.63 13.30 15.05
C ASP A 8 -6.99 12.92 13.70
N VAL A 9 -5.91 13.61 13.31
CA VAL A 9 -5.15 13.26 12.10
C VAL A 9 -4.52 11.89 12.26
N ILE A 10 -3.81 11.62 13.36
CA ILE A 10 -3.20 10.29 13.61
C ILE A 10 -4.26 9.20 13.57
N ALA A 11 -5.42 9.39 14.20
CA ALA A 11 -6.51 8.41 14.19
C ALA A 11 -7.09 8.18 12.78
N LEU A 12 -7.13 9.22 11.94
CA LEU A 12 -7.54 9.10 10.55
C LEU A 12 -6.52 8.29 9.74
N GLU A 13 -5.23 8.62 9.87
CA GLU A 13 -4.17 7.91 9.16
C GLU A 13 -4.06 6.44 9.65
N GLN A 14 -4.25 6.19 10.94
CA GLN A 14 -4.27 4.84 11.52
C GLN A 14 -5.34 3.96 10.84
N LYS A 15 -6.56 4.46 10.69
CA LYS A 15 -7.64 3.70 10.01
C LYS A 15 -7.27 3.30 8.58
N ALA A 16 -6.53 4.16 7.88
CA ALA A 16 -6.10 3.86 6.52
C ALA A 16 -4.93 2.87 6.50
N VAL A 17 -3.99 2.97 7.44
CA VAL A 17 -2.91 1.98 7.61
C VAL A 17 -3.49 0.62 8.01
N ASP A 18 -4.45 0.56 8.92
CA ASP A 18 -5.16 -0.67 9.30
C ASP A 18 -5.82 -1.32 8.07
N LYS A 19 -6.52 -0.52 7.24
CA LYS A 19 -7.11 -1.00 5.99
C LYS A 19 -6.04 -1.54 5.03
N ALA A 20 -4.90 -0.86 4.92
CA ALA A 20 -3.80 -1.29 4.05
C ALA A 20 -3.23 -2.65 4.50
N TYR A 21 -3.00 -2.83 5.80
CA TYR A 21 -2.55 -4.11 6.35
C TYR A 21 -3.61 -5.21 6.18
N ALA A 22 -4.89 -4.92 6.42
CA ALA A 22 -5.95 -5.90 6.19
C ALA A 22 -6.01 -6.37 4.71
N CYS A 23 -5.85 -5.44 3.76
CA CYS A 23 -5.81 -5.80 2.32
C CYS A 23 -4.53 -6.55 1.96
N TYR A 24 -3.39 -6.20 2.56
CA TYR A 24 -2.12 -6.86 2.38
C TYR A 24 -2.15 -8.33 2.86
N GLU A 25 -2.69 -8.58 4.05
CA GLU A 25 -2.88 -9.92 4.60
C GLU A 25 -3.87 -10.74 3.76
N ALA A 26 -4.97 -10.12 3.32
CA ALA A 26 -5.92 -10.77 2.41
C ALA A 26 -5.27 -11.16 1.07
N ARG A 27 -4.38 -10.31 0.55
CA ARG A 27 -3.62 -10.58 -0.68
C ARG A 27 -2.63 -11.73 -0.49
N LEU A 28 -1.93 -11.76 0.65
CA LEU A 28 -1.06 -12.88 1.02
C LEU A 28 -1.83 -14.20 1.12
N ALA A 29 -3.00 -14.18 1.75
CA ALA A 29 -3.89 -15.34 1.83
C ALA A 29 -4.36 -15.80 0.44
N GLU A 30 -4.73 -14.88 -0.48
CA GLU A 30 -5.10 -15.22 -1.86
C GLU A 30 -3.93 -15.88 -2.62
N MET A 31 -2.72 -15.34 -2.48
CA MET A 31 -1.51 -15.91 -3.11
C MET A 31 -1.20 -17.31 -2.58
N ASN A 32 -1.24 -17.49 -1.26
CA ASN A 32 -0.99 -18.79 -0.63
C ASN A 32 -2.10 -19.81 -0.94
N GLY A 33 -3.36 -19.38 -0.97
CA GLY A 33 -4.51 -20.23 -1.31
C GLY A 33 -4.53 -20.65 -2.79
N THR A 34 -4.15 -19.75 -3.70
CA THR A 34 -4.02 -20.06 -5.14
C THR A 34 -2.89 -21.07 -5.37
N GLY A 35 -1.79 -20.97 -4.62
CA GLY A 35 -0.72 -21.97 -4.62
C GLY A 35 -1.20 -23.37 -4.21
N ALA A 36 -2.06 -23.46 -3.18
CA ALA A 36 -2.62 -24.74 -2.73
C ALA A 36 -3.62 -25.36 -3.74
N ALA A 37 -4.48 -24.53 -4.36
CA ALA A 37 -5.45 -24.99 -5.35
C ALA A 37 -4.78 -25.47 -6.65
N THR A 38 -3.78 -24.73 -7.15
CA THR A 38 -3.07 -25.10 -8.39
C THR A 38 -2.17 -26.33 -8.21
N ALA A 39 -1.57 -26.52 -7.03
CA ALA A 39 -0.77 -27.69 -6.71
C ALA A 39 -1.59 -29.00 -6.69
N SER A 40 -2.88 -28.92 -6.42
CA SER A 40 -3.78 -30.09 -6.36
C SER A 40 -4.19 -30.61 -7.75
N ALA A 41 -3.95 -29.84 -8.82
CA ALA A 41 -4.45 -30.14 -10.16
C ALA A 41 -3.41 -30.74 -11.13
N THR A 42 -2.09 -30.64 -10.87
CA THR A 42 -1.07 -31.06 -11.87
C THR A 42 0.12 -31.81 -11.22
N GLY A 43 0.25 -33.11 -11.50
CA GLY A 43 1.12 -34.04 -10.77
C GLY A 43 2.65 -33.85 -10.87
N LYS A 44 3.18 -32.92 -11.66
CA LYS A 44 4.63 -32.61 -11.71
C LYS A 44 4.88 -31.11 -11.86
N ASP A 45 4.08 -30.46 -12.69
CA ASP A 45 4.07 -29.00 -12.82
C ASP A 45 3.55 -28.30 -11.55
N GLY A 46 2.75 -28.98 -10.74
CA GLY A 46 2.17 -28.44 -9.52
C GLY A 46 3.21 -28.19 -8.43
N ILE A 47 4.30 -28.99 -8.38
CA ILE A 47 5.38 -28.80 -7.40
C ILE A 47 6.24 -27.59 -7.76
N ALA A 48 6.57 -27.41 -9.05
CA ALA A 48 7.32 -26.24 -9.51
C ALA A 48 6.50 -24.96 -9.37
N ASN A 49 5.20 -25.01 -9.73
CA ASN A 49 4.29 -23.88 -9.59
C ASN A 49 4.04 -23.50 -8.12
N LYS A 50 3.98 -24.49 -7.21
CA LYS A 50 3.89 -24.27 -5.77
C LYS A 50 5.11 -23.53 -5.25
N LYS A 51 6.32 -23.97 -5.59
CA LYS A 51 7.57 -23.34 -5.14
C LYS A 51 7.71 -21.90 -5.63
N ASP A 52 7.35 -21.62 -6.88
CA ASP A 52 7.34 -20.25 -7.43
C ASP A 52 6.28 -19.37 -6.73
N THR A 53 5.07 -19.90 -6.51
CA THR A 53 4.00 -19.16 -5.81
C THR A 53 4.36 -18.85 -4.36
N GLU A 54 4.92 -19.82 -3.63
CA GLU A 54 5.39 -19.62 -2.25
C GLU A 54 6.54 -18.61 -2.17
N GLN A 55 7.48 -18.64 -3.12
CA GLN A 55 8.57 -17.66 -3.19
C GLN A 55 8.05 -16.25 -3.46
N ARG A 56 7.06 -16.09 -4.35
CA ARG A 56 6.42 -14.79 -4.62
C ARG A 56 5.67 -14.29 -3.40
N ALA A 57 4.93 -15.16 -2.70
CA ALA A 57 4.24 -14.80 -1.47
C ALA A 57 5.23 -14.41 -0.35
N ALA A 58 6.33 -15.14 -0.19
CA ALA A 58 7.38 -14.82 0.78
C ALA A 58 8.07 -13.48 0.47
N ALA A 59 8.40 -13.22 -0.80
CA ALA A 59 8.98 -11.95 -1.23
C ALA A 59 8.00 -10.78 -1.06
N TYR A 60 6.71 -11.00 -1.34
CA TYR A 60 5.66 -10.02 -1.11
C TYR A 60 5.51 -9.73 0.39
N GLY A 61 5.46 -10.80 1.20
CA GLY A 61 5.28 -10.83 2.66
C GLY A 61 6.41 -10.19 3.47
N ASN A 62 7.63 -10.23 2.95
CA ASN A 62 8.80 -9.76 3.66
C ASN A 62 9.00 -8.24 3.53
N LEU A 63 8.49 -7.48 4.50
CA LEU A 63 8.75 -6.04 4.60
C LEU A 63 10.11 -5.71 5.24
N GLY A 64 10.86 -6.71 5.75
CA GLY A 64 12.18 -6.49 6.35
C GLY A 64 12.15 -5.65 7.64
N GLY A 65 11.05 -5.68 8.38
CA GLY A 65 10.85 -4.85 9.58
C GLY A 65 10.43 -3.39 9.27
N GLU A 66 10.27 -3.03 8.00
CA GLU A 66 9.75 -1.73 7.60
C GLU A 66 8.22 -1.71 7.59
N SER A 67 7.67 -0.52 7.78
CA SER A 67 6.23 -0.27 7.69
C SER A 67 5.74 -0.34 6.24
N LEU A 68 4.55 -0.91 6.03
CA LEU A 68 3.96 -1.08 4.70
C LEU A 68 3.75 0.28 4.01
N VAL A 69 3.24 1.26 4.77
CA VAL A 69 2.90 2.61 4.33
C VAL A 69 3.79 3.61 5.06
N PHE A 70 4.34 4.58 4.34
CA PHE A 70 5.22 5.61 4.92
C PHE A 70 4.87 7.04 4.47
N ALA A 71 3.94 7.21 3.55
CA ALA A 71 3.52 8.52 3.10
C ALA A 71 2.07 8.53 2.63
N ARG A 72 1.47 9.72 2.72
CA ARG A 72 0.20 10.06 2.11
C ARG A 72 0.39 11.27 1.19
N VAL A 73 -0.25 11.21 0.03
CA VAL A 73 -0.28 12.29 -0.96
C VAL A 73 -1.74 12.52 -1.34
N ASP A 74 -2.22 13.76 -1.24
CA ASP A 74 -3.53 14.12 -1.78
C ASP A 74 -3.28 14.76 -3.16
N ALA A 75 -3.68 14.05 -4.20
CA ALA A 75 -3.48 14.39 -5.60
C ALA A 75 -4.62 13.79 -6.45
N PRO A 76 -4.93 14.35 -7.62
CA PRO A 76 -5.95 13.78 -8.48
C PRO A 76 -5.43 12.51 -9.16
N GLU A 77 -6.35 11.65 -9.57
CA GLU A 77 -6.04 10.44 -10.34
C GLU A 77 -5.55 10.77 -11.75
N GLU A 78 -6.18 11.78 -12.36
CA GLU A 78 -5.79 12.36 -13.64
C GLU A 78 -5.42 13.84 -13.46
N PRO A 79 -4.44 14.37 -14.22
CA PRO A 79 -4.04 15.77 -14.12
C PRO A 79 -5.23 16.74 -14.26
N GLY A 80 -5.34 17.71 -13.34
CA GLY A 80 -6.43 18.68 -13.31
C GLY A 80 -7.76 18.19 -12.73
N GLY A 81 -7.83 16.94 -12.24
CA GLY A 81 -9.00 16.40 -11.54
C GLY A 81 -9.11 16.83 -10.06
N GLU A 82 -10.11 16.28 -9.37
CA GLU A 82 -10.31 16.50 -7.93
C GLU A 82 -9.27 15.71 -7.10
N PRO A 83 -8.56 16.36 -6.16
CA PRO A 83 -7.60 15.67 -5.30
C PRO A 83 -8.25 14.61 -4.41
N ARG A 84 -7.63 13.43 -4.35
CA ARG A 84 -8.01 12.36 -3.42
C ARG A 84 -6.78 11.83 -2.68
N PRO A 85 -6.97 11.20 -1.51
CA PRO A 85 -5.85 10.63 -0.77
C PRO A 85 -5.30 9.37 -1.44
N TRP A 86 -3.98 9.31 -1.57
CA TRP A 86 -3.19 8.17 -1.99
C TRP A 86 -2.18 7.81 -0.91
N TYR A 87 -2.13 6.53 -0.53
CA TYR A 87 -1.11 6.02 0.38
C TYR A 87 0.01 5.40 -0.43
N VAL A 88 1.25 5.77 -0.08
CA VAL A 88 2.46 5.31 -0.75
C VAL A 88 3.24 4.40 0.19
N GLY A 89 3.69 3.27 -0.34
CA GLY A 89 4.26 2.20 0.46
C GLY A 89 5.25 1.30 -0.25
N ARG A 90 5.75 0.32 0.51
CA ARG A 90 6.81 -0.62 0.10
C ARG A 90 6.31 -1.77 -0.78
N ARG A 91 5.00 -2.00 -0.82
CA ARG A 91 4.34 -3.02 -1.64
C ARG A 91 3.10 -2.42 -2.32
N PRO A 92 2.82 -2.80 -3.58
CA PRO A 92 1.52 -2.50 -4.16
C PRO A 92 0.47 -3.35 -3.46
N VAL A 93 -0.60 -2.72 -2.98
CA VAL A 93 -1.72 -3.39 -2.32
C VAL A 93 -3.00 -2.92 -2.97
N SER A 94 -3.85 -3.87 -3.33
CA SER A 94 -5.21 -3.62 -3.79
C SER A 94 -6.19 -4.38 -2.92
N ASP A 95 -7.39 -3.83 -2.77
CA ASP A 95 -8.49 -4.56 -2.14
C ASP A 95 -8.82 -5.80 -3.00
N VAL A 96 -8.80 -6.99 -2.40
CA VAL A 96 -9.01 -8.24 -3.14
C VAL A 96 -10.42 -8.37 -3.72
N ARG A 97 -11.40 -7.67 -3.13
CA ARG A 97 -12.81 -7.71 -3.55
C ARG A 97 -13.09 -6.68 -4.64
N THR A 98 -12.71 -5.42 -4.43
CA THR A 98 -13.03 -4.34 -5.37
C THR A 98 -11.96 -4.14 -6.43
N ARG A 99 -10.74 -4.64 -6.19
CA ARG A 99 -9.53 -4.40 -6.99
C ARG A 99 -9.04 -2.95 -6.95
N ASP A 100 -9.62 -2.11 -6.10
CA ASP A 100 -9.16 -0.73 -5.90
C ASP A 100 -7.75 -0.69 -5.32
N THR A 101 -6.93 0.23 -5.81
CA THR A 101 -5.60 0.49 -5.24
C THR A 101 -5.73 1.06 -3.84
N VAL A 102 -5.08 0.39 -2.88
CA VAL A 102 -5.02 0.81 -1.47
C VAL A 102 -3.65 1.39 -1.14
N VAL A 103 -2.57 0.79 -1.65
CA VAL A 103 -1.19 1.28 -1.50
C VAL A 103 -0.52 1.33 -2.87
N VAL A 104 -0.06 2.52 -3.23
CA VAL A 104 0.75 2.78 -4.42
C VAL A 104 2.20 2.43 -4.12
N LEU A 105 2.82 1.61 -4.97
CA LEU A 105 4.23 1.26 -4.82
C LEU A 105 5.11 2.50 -5.02
N TRP A 106 6.00 2.75 -4.06
CA TRP A 106 6.85 3.95 -4.06
C TRP A 106 7.80 4.09 -5.25
N THR A 107 8.19 2.97 -5.86
CA THR A 107 9.04 2.97 -7.06
C THR A 107 8.25 3.16 -8.36
N SER A 108 6.92 3.26 -8.29
CA SER A 108 6.11 3.59 -9.47
C SER A 108 6.43 5.00 -9.94
N GLY A 109 6.38 5.23 -11.26
CA GLY A 109 6.68 6.54 -11.83
C GLY A 109 5.78 7.67 -11.31
N MET A 110 4.53 7.34 -10.94
CA MET A 110 3.60 8.30 -10.33
C MET A 110 4.00 8.65 -8.90
N ALA A 111 4.24 7.64 -8.05
CA ALA A 111 4.65 7.88 -6.66
C ALA A 111 6.01 8.59 -6.57
N ALA A 112 6.97 8.25 -7.44
CA ALA A 112 8.26 8.92 -7.50
C ALA A 112 8.10 10.42 -7.74
N LYS A 113 7.29 10.81 -8.74
CA LYS A 113 6.98 12.23 -9.01
C LYS A 113 6.37 12.93 -7.80
N TRP A 114 5.45 12.28 -7.09
CA TRP A 114 4.84 12.85 -5.89
C TRP A 114 5.83 13.04 -4.73
N LEU A 115 6.74 12.08 -4.54
CA LEU A 115 7.75 12.11 -3.50
C LEU A 115 8.88 13.12 -3.81
N GLU A 116 9.17 13.36 -5.08
CA GLU A 116 10.18 14.33 -5.55
C GLU A 116 9.65 15.76 -5.63
N ALA A 117 8.33 15.95 -5.68
CA ALA A 117 7.70 17.27 -5.72
C ALA A 117 8.18 18.18 -4.58
N ARG A 118 8.35 19.46 -4.90
CA ARG A 118 8.83 20.47 -3.95
C ARG A 118 7.74 21.51 -3.68
N PRO A 119 7.76 22.20 -2.53
CA PRO A 119 6.77 23.24 -2.23
C PRO A 119 6.68 24.34 -3.30
N GLU A 120 7.80 24.68 -3.93
CA GLU A 120 7.87 25.67 -5.02
C GLU A 120 7.34 25.15 -6.37
N ALA A 121 7.21 23.84 -6.53
CA ALA A 121 6.70 23.18 -7.74
C ALA A 121 5.92 21.91 -7.34
N PRO A 122 4.74 22.06 -6.70
CA PRO A 122 3.99 20.94 -6.13
C PRO A 122 3.27 20.10 -7.19
N GLY A 123 3.11 20.63 -8.41
CA GLY A 123 2.23 20.04 -9.42
C GLY A 123 0.79 20.01 -8.93
N ASP A 124 0.12 18.88 -9.08
CA ASP A 124 -1.28 18.67 -8.64
C ASP A 124 -1.42 18.20 -7.18
N ILE A 125 -0.33 18.23 -6.40
CA ILE A 125 -0.33 17.78 -5.01
C ILE A 125 -0.80 18.90 -4.11
N VAL A 126 -1.89 18.66 -3.37
CA VAL A 126 -2.41 19.62 -2.38
C VAL A 126 -1.91 19.35 -0.97
N LEU A 127 -1.52 18.10 -0.69
CA LEU A 127 -0.98 17.69 0.61
C LEU A 127 0.01 16.54 0.45
N ARG A 128 1.11 16.60 1.19
CA ARG A 128 2.01 15.46 1.40
C ARG A 128 2.34 15.32 2.87
N ARG A 129 2.10 14.13 3.44
CA ARG A 129 2.46 13.76 4.82
C ARG A 129 3.44 12.60 4.81
N ARG A 130 4.40 12.61 5.74
CA ARG A 130 5.37 11.53 5.89
C ARG A 130 5.07 10.78 7.18
N LEU A 131 4.38 9.66 7.06
CA LEU A 131 3.99 8.86 8.21
C LEU A 131 5.22 8.22 8.86
N ARG A 132 5.31 8.35 10.18
CA ARG A 132 6.24 7.59 11.01
C ARG A 132 5.44 6.47 11.64
N CYS A 133 5.64 5.26 11.12
CA CYS A 133 4.94 4.09 11.58
C CYS A 133 5.92 3.13 12.25
N ALA A 134 5.56 2.60 13.41
CA ALA A 134 6.16 1.39 13.98
C ALA A 134 5.34 0.20 13.48
N GLU A 135 5.81 -0.44 12.41
CA GLU A 135 5.06 -1.47 11.67
C GLU A 135 3.67 -0.95 11.21
N HIS A 136 2.58 -1.40 11.85
CA HIS A 136 1.22 -0.98 11.55
C HIS A 136 0.73 0.23 12.35
N LEU A 137 1.50 0.72 13.35
CA LEU A 137 1.06 1.76 14.26
C LEU A 137 1.59 3.13 13.79
N VAL A 138 0.71 4.09 13.55
CA VAL A 138 1.06 5.47 13.20
C VAL A 138 1.40 6.24 14.47
N GLU A 139 2.67 6.62 14.63
CA GLU A 139 3.16 7.39 15.76
C GLU A 139 3.20 8.90 15.45
N ASP A 140 3.48 9.26 14.19
CA ASP A 140 3.59 10.65 13.75
C ASP A 140 3.40 10.82 12.23
N TYR A 141 3.39 12.06 11.72
CA TYR A 141 3.26 12.38 10.28
C TYR A 141 4.01 13.63 9.79
#